data_AF-A0A520IXI9-F1
#
_entry.id   AF-A0A520IXI9-F1
#
_cell.length_a   1.000
_cell.length_b   1.000
_cell.length_c   1.000
_cell.angle_alpha   90.00
_cell.angle_beta   90.00
_cell.angle_gamma   90.00
#
_symmetry.space_group_name_H-M   'P 1'
#
loop_
_entity.id
_entity.type
_entity.pdbx_description
1 polymer ?
#
loop_
_entity_poly.entity_id
_entity_poly.type
_entity_poly.pdbx_seq_one_letter_code
_entity_poly.pdbx_strand_id
1 'polypeptide(L)'
;MSDYSDLILNDKNSGKIQDLENALEGVEVTYALWLNNRKNTQTGEKPDKLSNYFRYFYNEKGMQFYVKDELPREIKNACWSAYRAIFSNS
;
A
#
# COMPACT_ATOMS: atom_id res chain seq x y z
N MET A 1 3.35 22.62 11.02
CA MET A 1 2.90 21.43 10.27
C MET A 1 3.56 21.56 8.91
N SER A 2 4.47 20.66 8.54
CA SER A 2 5.12 20.75 7.22
C SER A 2 4.07 20.45 6.15
N ASP A 3 3.95 21.35 5.17
CA ASP A 3 3.04 21.20 4.06
C ASP A 3 3.72 20.38 2.95
N TYR A 4 3.19 19.19 2.68
CA TYR A 4 3.68 18.30 1.62
C TYR A 4 2.70 18.24 0.44
N SER A 5 1.76 19.19 0.35
CA SER A 5 0.73 19.22 -0.67
C SER A 5 1.32 19.25 -2.09
N ASP A 6 2.44 19.93 -2.29
CA ASP A 6 3.11 20.00 -3.60
C ASP A 6 3.67 18.64 -4.05
N LEU A 7 4.24 17.87 -3.12
CA LEU A 7 4.73 16.51 -3.41
C LEU A 7 3.57 15.57 -3.74
N ILE A 8 2.49 15.67 -2.96
CA ILE A 8 1.26 14.89 -3.18
C ILE A 8 0.66 15.24 -4.55
N LEU A 9 0.55 16.52 -4.89
CA LEU A 9 0.02 16.98 -6.17
C LEU A 9 0.89 16.53 -7.34
N ASN A 10 2.22 16.60 -7.21
CA ASN A 10 3.14 16.15 -8.24
C ASN A 10 2.99 14.64 -8.52
N ASP A 11 3.03 13.81 -7.48
CA ASP A 11 2.91 12.36 -7.65
C ASP A 11 1.49 11.96 -8.10
N LYS A 12 0.45 12.67 -7.64
CA LYS A 12 -0.92 12.46 -8.13
C LYS A 12 -1.07 12.80 -9.61
N ASN A 13 -0.52 13.94 -10.05
CA ASN A 13 -0.56 14.36 -11.46
C ASN A 13 0.30 13.46 -12.35
N SER A 14 1.35 12.84 -11.79
CA SER A 14 2.19 11.89 -12.51
C SER A 14 1.55 10.50 -12.70
N GLY A 15 0.44 10.22 -12.00
CA GLY A 15 -0.21 8.91 -12.02
C GLY A 15 0.40 7.87 -11.07
N LYS A 16 1.56 8.13 -10.47
CA LYS A 16 2.25 7.19 -9.57
C LYS A 16 1.39 6.67 -8.42
N ILE A 17 0.51 7.50 -7.87
CA ILE A 17 -0.41 7.08 -6.80
C ILE A 17 -1.43 6.07 -7.31
N GLN A 18 -2.00 6.31 -8.48
CA GLN A 18 -2.92 5.37 -9.11
C GLN A 18 -2.20 4.07 -9.49
N ASP A 19 -0.97 4.15 -10.01
CA ASP A 19 -0.16 2.98 -10.33
C ASP A 19 0.12 2.13 -9.08
N LEU A 20 0.35 2.77 -7.93
CA LEU A 20 0.58 2.05 -6.67
C LEU A 20 -0.69 1.36 -6.20
N GLU A 21 -1.84 2.06 -6.26
CA GLU A 21 -3.12 1.49 -5.88
C GLU A 21 -3.48 0.29 -6.77
N ASN A 22 -3.28 0.41 -8.09
CA ASN A 22 -3.48 -0.69 -9.03
C ASN A 22 -2.55 -1.87 -8.76
N ALA A 23 -1.26 -1.60 -8.47
CA ALA A 23 -0.31 -2.65 -8.16
C ALA A 23 -0.65 -3.38 -6.85
N LEU A 24 -1.11 -2.65 -5.83
CA LEU A 24 -1.56 -3.21 -4.56
C LEU A 24 -2.88 -3.98 -4.71
N GLU A 25 -3.79 -3.53 -5.57
CA GLU A 25 -4.99 -4.30 -5.94
C GLU A 25 -4.61 -5.64 -6.59
N GLY A 26 -3.59 -5.65 -7.46
CA GLY A 26 -3.03 -6.88 -8.03
C GLY A 26 -2.50 -7.84 -6.95
N VAL A 27 -1.84 -7.32 -5.91
CA VAL A 27 -1.41 -8.11 -4.74
C VAL A 27 -2.62 -8.65 -3.97
N GLU A 28 -3.66 -7.83 -3.75
CA GLU A 28 -4.89 -8.23 -3.09
C GLU A 28 -5.57 -9.40 -3.83
N VAL A 29 -5.69 -9.31 -5.17
CA VAL A 29 -6.24 -10.38 -6.01
C VAL A 29 -5.38 -11.65 -5.93
N THR A 30 -4.05 -11.51 -6.00
CA THR A 30 -3.11 -12.64 -5.95
C THR A 30 -3.22 -13.41 -4.63
N TYR A 31 -3.40 -12.69 -3.52
CA TYR A 31 -3.49 -13.28 -2.18
C TYR A 31 -4.94 -13.30 -1.63
N ALA A 32 -5.94 -13.22 -2.50
CA ALA A 32 -7.35 -13.17 -2.12
C ALA A 32 -7.75 -14.38 -1.27
N LEU A 33 -7.20 -15.57 -1.52
CA LEU A 33 -7.47 -16.76 -0.71
C LEU A 33 -7.06 -16.56 0.76
N TRP A 34 -5.91 -15.91 1.02
CA TRP A 34 -5.46 -15.64 2.37
C TRP A 34 -6.36 -14.60 3.06
N LEU A 35 -6.69 -13.51 2.34
CA LEU A 35 -7.56 -12.43 2.82
C LEU A 35 -8.99 -12.91 3.09
N ASN A 36 -9.53 -13.78 2.23
CA ASN A 36 -10.86 -14.37 2.36
C ASN A 36 -11.03 -15.23 3.61
N ASN A 37 -9.94 -15.83 4.07
CA ASN A 37 -9.93 -16.64 5.28
C ASN A 37 -9.70 -15.82 6.55
N ARG A 38 -9.34 -14.54 6.43
CA ARG A 38 -9.18 -13.64 7.56
C ARG A 38 -10.42 -12.80 7.83
N LYS A 39 -10.54 -12.43 9.10
CA LYS A 39 -11.49 -11.45 9.61
C LYS A 39 -10.68 -10.25 10.09
N ASN A 40 -11.10 -9.05 9.71
CA ASN A 40 -10.51 -7.83 10.23
C ASN A 40 -10.69 -7.80 11.75
N THR A 41 -9.59 -7.65 12.50
CA THR A 41 -9.60 -7.68 13.97
C THR A 41 -10.20 -6.44 14.61
N GLN A 42 -10.28 -5.33 13.87
CA GLN A 42 -10.81 -4.04 14.32
C GLN A 42 -12.28 -3.85 13.94
N THR A 43 -12.65 -4.11 12.68
CA THR A 43 -14.02 -3.90 12.18
C THR A 43 -14.89 -5.15 12.26
N GLY A 44 -14.27 -6.33 12.33
CA GLY A 44 -14.95 -7.60 12.27
C GLY A 44 -15.40 -8.03 10.86
N GLU A 45 -15.05 -7.28 9.82
CA GLU A 45 -15.41 -7.60 8.43
C GLU A 45 -14.72 -8.88 7.93
N LYS A 46 -15.42 -9.61 7.04
CA LYS A 46 -14.92 -10.77 6.30
C LYS A 46 -15.49 -10.74 4.86
N PRO A 47 -14.67 -10.82 3.81
CA PRO A 47 -13.22 -11.00 3.82
C PRO A 47 -12.48 -9.75 4.35
N ASP A 48 -11.30 -9.95 4.92
CA ASP A 48 -10.40 -8.83 5.23
C ASP A 48 -9.83 -8.23 3.94
N LYS A 49 -9.33 -7.00 3.99
CA LYS A 49 -8.82 -6.26 2.81
C LYS A 49 -7.35 -5.93 2.98
N LEU A 50 -6.59 -5.91 1.88
CA LEU A 50 -5.16 -5.60 1.94
C LEU A 50 -4.91 -4.17 2.41
N SER A 51 -5.82 -3.25 2.08
CA SER A 51 -5.80 -1.84 2.53
C SER A 51 -5.81 -1.67 4.05
N ASN A 52 -6.23 -2.68 4.81
CA ASN A 52 -6.14 -2.66 6.27
C ASN A 52 -4.71 -2.91 6.79
N TYR A 53 -3.80 -3.37 5.94
CA TYR A 53 -2.47 -3.81 6.32
C TYR A 53 -1.34 -2.92 5.82
N PHE A 54 -1.61 -1.93 4.98
CA PHE A 54 -0.61 -0.95 4.58
C PHE A 54 -1.11 0.47 4.78
N ARG A 55 -0.17 1.40 4.82
CA ARG A 55 -0.44 2.84 4.75
C ARG A 55 0.70 3.51 4.03
N TYR A 56 0.40 4.61 3.37
CA TYR A 56 1.41 5.51 2.87
C TYR A 56 1.16 6.93 3.37
N PHE A 57 2.23 7.70 3.52
CA PHE A 57 2.18 9.09 3.94
C PHE A 57 3.39 9.83 3.37
N TYR A 58 3.32 11.15 3.30
CA TYR A 58 4.43 11.97 2.80
C TYR A 58 5.22 12.58 3.94
N ASN A 59 6.55 12.63 3.77
CA ASN A 59 7.44 13.40 4.61
C ASN A 59 8.49 14.14 3.76
N GLU A 60 9.47 14.76 4.42
CA GLU A 60 10.59 15.46 3.77
C GLU A 60 11.41 14.62 2.77
N LYS A 61 11.30 13.28 2.83
CA LYS A 61 11.97 12.33 1.93
C LYS A 61 11.04 11.83 0.82
N GLY A 62 9.84 12.40 0.68
CA GLY A 62 8.82 11.96 -0.26
C GLY A 62 7.85 10.94 0.35
N MET A 63 7.24 10.14 -0.52
CA MET A 63 6.30 9.09 -0.10
C MET A 63 7.01 8.06 0.79
N GLN A 64 6.37 7.72 1.90
CA GLN A 64 6.77 6.65 2.81
C GLN A 64 5.70 5.57 2.76
N PHE A 65 6.13 4.32 2.64
CA PHE A 65 5.25 3.17 2.63
C PHE A 65 5.47 2.33 3.87
N TYR A 66 4.40 1.86 4.49
CA TYR A 66 4.44 1.02 5.68
C TYR A 66 3.50 -0.16 5.52
N VAL A 67 3.97 -1.34 5.92
CA VAL A 67 3.21 -2.59 5.90
C VAL A 67 3.20 -3.17 7.31
N LYS A 68 2.01 -3.50 7.82
CA LYS A 68 1.81 -4.05 9.16
C LYS A 68 2.46 -5.42 9.33
N ASP A 69 2.85 -5.71 10.56
CA ASP A 69 3.56 -6.95 10.86
C ASP A 69 2.73 -8.23 10.74
N GLU A 70 1.41 -8.10 10.81
CA GLU A 70 0.44 -9.18 10.72
C GLU A 70 0.39 -9.85 9.33
N LEU A 71 0.95 -9.20 8.29
CA LEU A 71 1.05 -9.80 6.97
C LEU A 71 2.13 -10.89 6.92
N PRO A 72 1.88 -12.02 6.24
CA PRO A 72 2.91 -13.00 5.91
C PRO A 72 4.05 -12.33 5.15
N ARG A 73 5.26 -12.86 5.32
CA ARG A 73 6.46 -12.34 4.67
C ARG A 73 6.32 -12.22 3.16
N GLU A 74 5.64 -13.18 2.52
CA GLU A 74 5.41 -13.20 1.07
C GLU A 74 4.55 -12.02 0.61
N ILE A 75 3.42 -11.77 1.30
CA ILE A 75 2.52 -10.65 0.98
C ILE A 75 3.24 -9.31 1.28
N LYS A 76 3.98 -9.22 2.40
CA LYS A 76 4.81 -8.04 2.70
C LYS A 76 5.79 -7.74 1.56
N ASN A 77 6.51 -8.76 1.09
CA ASN A 77 7.47 -8.62 0.01
C ASN A 77 6.79 -8.16 -1.29
N ALA A 78 5.61 -8.70 -1.60
CA ALA A 78 4.82 -8.29 -2.77
C ALA A 78 4.41 -6.81 -2.68
N CYS A 79 3.90 -6.35 -1.53
CA CYS A 79 3.57 -4.94 -1.31
C CYS A 79 4.81 -4.02 -1.46
N TRP A 80 5.94 -4.42 -0.86
CA TRP A 80 7.19 -3.66 -0.97
C TRP A 80 7.75 -3.65 -2.40
N SER A 81 7.58 -4.74 -3.15
CA SER A 81 7.97 -4.82 -4.55
C SER A 81 7.12 -3.89 -5.40
N ALA A 82 5.80 -3.86 -5.20
CA ALA A 82 4.88 -2.94 -5.87
C ALA A 82 5.28 -1.48 -5.61
N TYR A 83 5.53 -1.13 -4.34
CA TYR A 83 5.99 0.20 -3.97
C TYR A 83 7.32 0.58 -4.63
N ARG A 84 8.34 -0.30 -4.55
CA ARG A 84 9.67 -0.03 -5.12
C ARG A 84 9.65 0.07 -6.63
N ALA A 85 8.80 -0.69 -7.32
CA ALA A 85 8.70 -0.61 -8.78
C ALA A 85 8.32 0.79 -9.26
N ILE A 86 7.57 1.56 -8.45
CA ILE A 86 7.03 2.88 -8.81
C ILE A 86 7.90 4.00 -8.21
N PHE A 87 8.30 3.85 -6.95
CA PHE A 87 8.95 4.92 -6.18
C PHE A 87 10.47 4.73 -5.96
N SER A 88 11.06 3.59 -6.35
CA SER A 88 12.51 3.34 -6.21
C SER A 88 13.34 3.70 -7.45
N ASN A 89 12.71 4.27 -8.48
CA ASN A 89 13.35 4.72 -9.73
C ASN A 89 13.50 6.26 -9.80
N SER A 90 13.63 6.94 -8.67
CA SER A 90 13.83 8.40 -8.59
C SER A 90 15.15 8.75 -7.92
#